data_AF-A0A662HY89-F1
#
_entry.id   AF-A0A662HY89-F1
#
_cell.length_a   1.000
_cell.length_b   1.000
_cell.length_c   1.000
_cell.angle_alpha   90.00
_cell.angle_beta   90.00
_cell.angle_gamma   90.00
#
_symmetry.space_group_name_H-M   'P 1'
#
loop_
_entity.id
_entity.type
_entity.pdbx_description
1 polymer ?
#
loop_
_entity_poly.entity_id
_entity_poly.type
_entity_poly.pdbx_seq_one_letter_code
_entity_poly.pdbx_strand_id
1 'polypeptide(L)'
;METVYLGCKKHLFIDYLLLERCRGVYIAVNRQKLTGEKCLVAEKPWESHRIGPYNSVWEDNGIYKMWYDAIASDGSRWLCYAESKDGVRWEKKNLGAVSFNKIKETNIVFPPEKTEVFEPGCVFIDTNPKCPRSERYKMICTYKPPGGEPGTWVFVSSDGVSWEPLSNKPSFRLSDTNNICFYDNRIGRYVAYVRVWAPLRKVGRCEFDDLKEWGEAQVVFPTTKRT
;
A
#
# COMPACT_ATOMS: atom_id res chain seq x y z
N MET A 1 -29.50 25.95 1.48
CA MET A 1 -28.85 24.61 1.49
C MET A 1 -28.78 24.15 0.06
N GLU A 2 -27.62 23.69 -0.38
CA GLU A 2 -27.45 23.11 -1.70
C GLU A 2 -27.85 21.63 -1.64
N THR A 3 -28.68 21.19 -2.60
CA THR A 3 -29.14 19.80 -2.66
C THR A 3 -28.01 18.91 -3.16
N VAL A 4 -27.59 17.92 -2.36
CA VAL A 4 -26.55 16.95 -2.72
C VAL A 4 -27.19 15.67 -3.26
N TYR A 5 -26.88 15.28 -4.49
CA TYR A 5 -27.32 14.00 -5.07
C TYR A 5 -26.46 12.85 -4.54
N LEU A 6 -27.06 11.92 -3.78
CA LEU A 6 -26.35 10.83 -3.12
C LEU A 6 -26.22 9.55 -3.96
N GLY A 7 -27.12 9.34 -4.93
CA GLY A 7 -27.21 8.07 -5.67
C GLY A 7 -27.38 6.86 -4.73
N CYS A 8 -26.97 5.67 -5.19
CA CYS A 8 -27.07 4.40 -4.45
C CYS A 8 -25.75 3.94 -3.79
N LYS A 9 -24.78 4.85 -3.63
CA LYS A 9 -23.45 4.53 -3.10
C LYS A 9 -23.45 4.51 -1.56
N LYS A 10 -22.49 3.79 -0.97
CA LYS A 10 -22.23 3.89 0.48
C LYS A 10 -21.66 5.26 0.79
N HIS A 11 -22.22 5.92 1.79
CA HIS A 11 -21.74 7.22 2.29
C HIS A 11 -21.22 7.05 3.72
N LEU A 12 -20.07 7.66 4.00
CA LEU A 12 -19.49 7.66 5.35
C LEU A 12 -20.16 8.75 6.17
N PHE A 13 -20.73 8.37 7.30
CA PHE A 13 -21.36 9.31 8.24
C PHE A 13 -20.31 9.81 9.24
N ILE A 14 -19.32 10.54 8.73
CA ILE A 14 -18.11 10.98 9.48
C ILE A 14 -18.07 12.50 9.70
N ASP A 15 -18.93 13.25 9.03
CA ASP A 15 -19.04 14.69 9.14
C ASP A 15 -20.51 15.13 9.07
N TYR A 16 -20.73 16.45 9.09
CA TYR A 16 -22.05 17.05 9.07
C TYR A 16 -22.58 17.36 7.66
N LEU A 17 -21.88 16.97 6.60
CA LEU A 17 -22.24 17.32 5.21
C LEU A 17 -23.64 16.82 4.84
N LEU A 18 -24.00 15.63 5.30
CA LEU A 18 -25.28 14.99 5.02
C LEU A 18 -26.32 15.17 6.13
N LEU A 19 -26.08 16.11 7.05
CA LEU A 19 -26.94 16.38 8.19
C LEU A 19 -27.57 17.76 8.10
N GLU A 20 -28.89 17.80 7.87
CA GLU A 20 -29.65 19.06 7.95
C GLU A 20 -29.74 19.56 9.39
N ARG A 21 -29.85 18.65 10.38
CA ARG A 21 -30.02 19.00 11.78
C ARG A 21 -29.52 17.93 12.74
N CYS A 22 -28.80 18.34 13.79
CA CYS A 22 -28.53 17.55 14.99
C CYS A 22 -29.08 18.26 16.24
N ARG A 23 -29.80 17.52 17.10
CA ARG A 23 -30.30 18.01 18.40
C ARG A 23 -30.08 16.93 19.45
N GLY A 24 -29.42 17.28 20.56
CA GLY A 24 -29.19 16.35 21.67
C GLY A 24 -28.26 15.17 21.37
N VAL A 25 -27.56 15.19 20.22
CA VAL A 25 -26.62 14.16 19.77
C VAL A 25 -25.40 14.81 19.12
N TYR A 26 -24.28 14.09 19.06
CA TYR A 26 -23.06 14.50 18.35
C TYR A 26 -22.44 13.30 17.65
N ILE A 27 -21.73 13.54 16.54
CA ILE A 27 -20.94 12.49 15.88
C ILE A 27 -19.70 12.23 16.73
N ALA A 28 -19.45 10.96 17.02
CA ALA A 28 -18.25 10.51 17.70
C ALA A 28 -17.64 9.33 16.93
N VAL A 29 -16.32 9.35 16.76
CA VAL A 29 -15.58 8.15 16.35
C VAL A 29 -15.45 7.26 17.58
N ASN A 30 -15.74 5.97 17.43
CA ASN A 30 -15.54 4.98 18.50
C ASN A 30 -14.10 5.07 19.01
N ARG A 31 -13.94 5.26 20.33
CA ARG A 31 -12.61 5.30 20.93
C ARG A 31 -11.94 3.94 20.75
N GLN A 32 -10.81 3.93 20.06
CA GLN A 32 -9.95 2.77 20.00
C GLN A 32 -9.52 2.37 21.41
N LYS A 33 -9.61 1.09 21.72
CA LYS A 33 -9.03 0.51 22.95
C LYS A 33 -7.78 -0.26 22.54
N LEU A 34 -6.67 0.04 23.20
CA LEU A 34 -5.47 -0.78 23.08
C LEU A 34 -5.77 -2.13 23.75
N THR A 35 -5.82 -3.21 22.97
CA THR A 35 -6.08 -4.55 23.49
C THR A 35 -4.86 -5.14 24.20
N GLY A 36 -3.67 -4.59 23.95
CA GLY A 36 -2.39 -5.16 24.38
C GLY A 36 -1.91 -6.32 23.50
N GLU A 37 -2.74 -6.79 22.58
CA GLU A 37 -2.38 -7.85 21.64
C GLU A 37 -1.36 -7.34 20.62
N LYS A 38 -0.30 -8.11 20.40
CA LYS A 38 0.65 -7.87 19.32
C LYS A 38 0.20 -8.66 18.09
N CYS A 39 -0.43 -8.00 17.13
CA CYS A 39 -0.98 -8.66 15.93
C CYS A 39 0.12 -9.26 15.04
N LEU A 40 1.27 -8.59 14.94
CA LEU A 40 2.45 -9.09 14.23
C LEU A 40 3.71 -8.77 15.05
N VAL A 41 4.56 -9.76 15.26
CA VAL A 41 5.77 -9.66 16.09
C VAL A 41 6.99 -9.96 15.22
N ALA A 42 8.08 -9.22 15.39
CA ALA A 42 9.34 -9.51 14.71
C ALA A 42 10.03 -10.70 15.41
N GLU A 43 10.24 -11.78 14.66
CA GLU A 43 10.73 -13.07 15.19
C GLU A 43 11.76 -13.73 14.27
N LYS A 44 11.86 -13.26 13.02
CA LYS A 44 12.72 -13.86 12.00
C LYS A 44 13.99 -13.03 11.75
N PRO A 45 15.09 -13.63 11.25
CA PRO A 45 16.33 -12.90 11.00
C PRO A 45 16.19 -11.71 10.04
N TRP A 46 15.31 -11.81 9.03
CA TRP A 46 15.01 -10.71 8.11
C TRP A 46 14.14 -9.59 8.73
N GLU A 47 13.67 -9.77 9.96
CA GLU A 47 12.91 -8.79 10.75
C GLU A 47 13.72 -8.31 11.97
N SER A 48 15.00 -8.67 12.04
CA SER A 48 15.84 -8.54 13.25
C SER A 48 16.02 -7.11 13.76
N HIS A 49 15.83 -6.10 12.91
CA HIS A 49 15.78 -4.71 13.34
C HIS A 49 14.35 -4.32 13.75
N ARG A 50 13.39 -4.48 12.84
CA ARG A 50 11.96 -4.23 13.10
C ARG A 50 11.07 -4.70 11.95
N ILE A 51 9.78 -4.80 12.23
CA ILE A 51 8.73 -4.66 11.22
C ILE A 51 8.47 -3.17 11.01
N GLY A 52 8.53 -2.71 9.77
CA GLY A 52 8.35 -1.32 9.40
C GLY A 52 6.87 -0.91 9.22
N PRO A 53 6.63 0.37 8.92
CA PRO A 53 5.28 0.93 8.88
C PRO A 53 4.54 0.70 7.55
N TYR A 54 5.22 0.19 6.52
CA TYR A 54 4.70 0.14 5.16
C TYR A 54 4.07 -1.22 4.86
N ASN A 55 2.85 -1.40 5.36
CA ASN A 55 2.14 -2.68 5.31
C ASN A 55 0.82 -2.51 4.56
N SER A 56 0.46 -3.50 3.74
CA SER A 56 -0.82 -3.55 3.02
C SER A 56 -1.59 -4.78 3.45
N VAL A 57 -2.88 -4.63 3.74
CA VAL A 57 -3.77 -5.73 4.12
C VAL A 57 -4.99 -5.73 3.20
N TRP A 58 -5.29 -6.88 2.62
CA TRP A 58 -6.48 -7.09 1.80
C TRP A 58 -7.15 -8.40 2.17
N GLU A 59 -8.49 -8.40 2.13
CA GLU A 59 -9.26 -9.64 2.16
C GLU A 59 -9.44 -10.16 0.74
N ASP A 60 -9.21 -11.46 0.54
CA ASP A 60 -9.42 -12.16 -0.72
C ASP A 60 -9.85 -13.61 -0.46
N ASN A 61 -11.10 -13.93 -0.84
CA ASN A 61 -11.72 -15.26 -0.69
C ASN A 61 -11.79 -15.77 0.75
N GLY A 62 -12.15 -14.89 1.68
CA GLY A 62 -12.30 -15.17 3.11
C GLY A 62 -11.00 -15.19 3.90
N ILE A 63 -9.87 -14.86 3.27
CA ILE A 63 -8.54 -14.81 3.90
C ILE A 63 -8.03 -13.38 3.83
N TYR A 64 -7.63 -12.85 4.98
CA TYR A 64 -6.87 -11.61 5.06
C TYR A 64 -5.41 -11.92 4.73
N LYS A 65 -4.86 -11.19 3.76
CA LYS A 65 -3.48 -11.29 3.29
C LYS A 65 -2.76 -10.01 3.65
N MET A 66 -1.57 -10.13 4.22
CA MET A 66 -0.72 -9.00 4.59
C MET A 66 0.60 -9.08 3.84
N TRP A 67 0.96 -7.98 3.21
CA TRP A 67 2.30 -7.71 2.73
C TRP A 67 2.92 -6.69 3.66
N TYR A 68 3.96 -7.09 4.38
CA TYR A 68 4.54 -6.25 5.42
C TYR A 68 6.03 -6.02 5.20
N ASP A 69 6.46 -4.87 5.68
CA ASP A 69 7.82 -4.38 5.61
C ASP A 69 8.67 -4.99 6.72
N ALA A 70 9.70 -5.75 6.36
CA ALA A 70 10.66 -6.33 7.27
C ALA A 70 12.04 -5.69 7.07
N ILE A 71 12.64 -5.22 8.15
CA ILE A 71 13.98 -4.62 8.15
C ILE A 71 14.89 -5.49 9.01
N ALA A 72 15.99 -5.94 8.42
CA ALA A 72 17.03 -6.68 9.11
C ALA A 72 18.10 -5.74 9.71
N SER A 73 18.85 -6.23 10.69
CA SER A 73 19.91 -5.44 11.35
C SER A 73 21.06 -5.02 10.44
N ASP A 74 21.22 -5.68 9.28
CA ASP A 74 22.19 -5.29 8.25
C ASP A 74 21.67 -4.17 7.31
N GLY A 75 20.53 -3.58 7.64
CA GLY A 75 19.86 -2.53 6.88
C GLY A 75 19.10 -3.03 5.65
N SER A 76 19.15 -4.33 5.31
CA SER A 76 18.36 -4.88 4.21
C SER A 76 16.87 -4.83 4.54
N ARG A 77 16.07 -4.59 3.51
CA ARG A 77 14.63 -4.42 3.62
C ARG A 77 13.92 -5.35 2.66
N TRP A 78 12.82 -5.93 3.12
CA TRP A 78 12.12 -7.01 2.45
C TRP A 78 10.61 -6.83 2.57
N LEU A 79 9.88 -7.22 1.53
CA LEU A 79 8.44 -7.42 1.61
C LEU A 79 8.18 -8.87 1.97
N CYS A 80 7.49 -9.07 3.08
CA CYS A 80 7.12 -10.38 3.60
C CYS A 80 5.61 -10.60 3.55
N TYR A 81 5.19 -11.86 3.61
CA TYR A 81 3.78 -12.24 3.48
C TYR A 81 3.26 -12.97 4.72
N ALA A 82 2.02 -12.67 5.11
CA ALA A 82 1.31 -13.37 6.17
C ALA A 82 -0.20 -13.47 5.86
N GLU A 83 -0.86 -14.47 6.43
CA GLU A 83 -2.30 -14.69 6.28
C GLU A 83 -3.02 -14.70 7.61
N SER A 84 -4.30 -14.34 7.60
CA SER A 84 -5.17 -14.39 8.76
C SER A 84 -6.60 -14.72 8.35
N LYS A 85 -7.35 -15.38 9.25
CA LYS A 85 -8.80 -15.61 9.10
C LYS A 85 -9.64 -14.55 9.82
N ASP A 86 -9.06 -13.82 10.76
CA ASP A 86 -9.77 -12.87 11.63
C ASP A 86 -9.19 -11.44 11.56
N GLY A 87 -8.08 -11.25 10.84
CA GLY A 87 -7.38 -9.97 10.72
C GLY A 87 -6.56 -9.58 11.97
N VAL A 88 -6.55 -10.42 13.01
CA VAL A 88 -5.90 -10.16 14.30
C VAL A 88 -4.72 -11.10 14.52
N ARG A 89 -4.89 -12.39 14.23
CA ARG A 89 -3.87 -13.43 14.39
C ARG A 89 -3.30 -13.79 13.03
N TRP A 90 -1.99 -13.60 12.88
CA TRP A 90 -1.31 -13.70 11.59
C TRP A 90 -0.36 -14.90 11.55
N GLU A 91 -0.48 -15.71 10.50
CA GLU A 91 0.43 -16.80 10.17
C GLU A 91 1.40 -16.34 9.08
N LYS A 92 2.69 -16.27 9.43
CA LYS A 92 3.77 -16.00 8.45
C LYS A 92 4.00 -17.24 7.60
N LYS A 93 3.48 -17.25 6.37
CA LYS A 93 3.54 -18.43 5.48
C LYS A 93 4.95 -18.66 4.98
N ASN A 94 5.50 -19.85 5.20
CA ASN A 94 6.75 -20.25 4.57
C ASN A 94 6.50 -20.51 3.08
N LEU A 95 6.95 -19.59 2.23
CA LEU A 95 6.75 -19.60 0.78
C LEU A 95 8.01 -20.00 0.02
N GLY A 96 9.19 -19.70 0.60
CA GLY A 96 10.49 -19.98 -0.01
C GLY A 96 10.74 -19.28 -1.34
N ALA A 97 9.99 -18.21 -1.65
CA ALA A 97 10.14 -17.45 -2.90
C ALA A 97 11.48 -16.70 -2.96
N VAL A 98 11.95 -16.16 -1.83
CA VAL A 98 13.23 -15.46 -1.73
C VAL A 98 14.01 -15.95 -0.51
N SER A 99 15.22 -16.43 -0.70
CA SER A 99 16.06 -16.87 0.42
C SER A 99 16.67 -15.68 1.16
N PHE A 100 16.83 -15.81 2.48
CA PHE A 100 17.58 -14.85 3.29
C PHE A 100 18.89 -15.48 3.75
N ASN A 101 20.01 -15.00 3.24
CA ASN A 101 21.31 -15.66 3.39
C ASN A 101 21.24 -17.13 2.94
N LYS A 102 21.44 -18.09 3.85
CA LYS A 102 21.35 -19.53 3.60
C LYS A 102 19.97 -20.13 3.97
N ILE A 103 19.04 -19.32 4.48
CA ILE A 103 17.72 -19.76 4.91
C ILE A 103 16.78 -19.71 3.71
N LYS A 104 16.28 -20.89 3.30
CA LYS A 104 15.30 -21.03 2.22
C LYS A 104 13.85 -20.95 2.72
N GLU A 105 13.64 -21.33 3.97
CA GLU A 105 12.33 -21.31 4.61
C GLU A 105 11.96 -19.89 5.07
N THR A 106 11.52 -19.07 4.13
CA THR A 106 11.18 -17.67 4.37
C THR A 106 9.76 -17.36 3.92
N ASN A 107 9.23 -16.27 4.44
CA ASN A 107 8.00 -15.66 3.94
C ASN A 107 8.28 -14.38 3.14
N ILE A 108 9.52 -14.21 2.66
CA ILE A 108 9.92 -13.06 1.84
C ILE A 108 9.41 -13.30 0.42
N VAL A 109 8.77 -12.27 -0.16
CA VAL A 109 8.23 -12.30 -1.52
C VAL A 109 8.92 -11.30 -2.46
N PHE A 110 9.60 -10.29 -1.92
CA PHE A 110 10.32 -9.29 -2.71
C PHE A 110 11.33 -8.51 -1.84
N PRO A 111 12.38 -7.87 -2.38
CA PRO A 111 12.96 -8.04 -3.71
C PRO A 111 13.54 -9.47 -3.91
N PRO A 112 13.82 -9.90 -5.15
CA PRO A 112 14.41 -11.22 -5.40
C PRO A 112 15.82 -11.38 -4.82
N GLU A 113 16.50 -10.27 -4.55
CA GLU A 113 17.81 -10.21 -3.89
C GLU A 113 17.97 -8.89 -3.13
N LYS A 114 18.96 -8.82 -2.23
CA LYS A 114 19.25 -7.61 -1.46
C LYS A 114 19.61 -6.46 -2.41
N THR A 115 18.96 -5.30 -2.22
CA THR A 115 19.26 -4.07 -2.95
C THR A 115 19.36 -2.88 -2.00
N GLU A 116 20.13 -1.87 -2.38
CA GLU A 116 20.30 -0.61 -1.62
C GLU A 116 19.10 0.33 -1.78
N VAL A 117 18.31 0.16 -2.84
CA VAL A 117 17.16 1.02 -3.13
C VAL A 117 15.91 0.15 -3.16
N PHE A 118 15.33 -0.02 -1.98
CA PHE A 118 14.02 -0.65 -1.83
C PHE A 118 13.23 -0.07 -0.66
N GLU A 119 12.08 0.53 -0.99
CA GLU A 119 11.04 0.87 -0.01
C GLU A 119 9.81 0.05 -0.36
N PRO A 120 9.44 -0.98 0.44
CA PRO A 120 8.22 -1.73 0.24
C PRO A 120 7.03 -0.77 0.26
N GLY A 121 6.16 -0.91 -0.73
CA GLY A 121 5.08 0.04 -0.94
C GLY A 121 3.71 -0.60 -0.89
N CYS A 122 2.76 0.03 -1.58
CA CYS A 122 1.37 -0.37 -1.57
C CYS A 122 1.16 -1.64 -2.41
N VAL A 123 0.68 -2.71 -1.78
CA VAL A 123 0.09 -3.85 -2.49
C VAL A 123 -1.41 -3.68 -2.52
N PHE A 124 -2.03 -3.83 -3.69
CA PHE A 124 -3.47 -3.77 -3.85
C PHE A 124 -4.02 -4.79 -4.83
N ILE A 125 -5.30 -5.13 -4.65
CA ILE A 125 -6.06 -5.93 -5.62
C ILE A 125 -6.64 -4.96 -6.64
N ASP A 126 -6.28 -5.14 -7.91
CA ASP A 126 -6.74 -4.29 -9.00
C ASP A 126 -8.21 -4.60 -9.31
N THR A 127 -9.07 -3.60 -9.09
CA THR A 127 -10.51 -3.70 -9.35
C THR A 127 -10.91 -3.18 -10.71
N ASN A 128 -9.95 -2.76 -11.55
CA ASN A 128 -10.20 -2.39 -12.93
C ASN A 128 -10.88 -3.56 -13.66
N PRO A 129 -12.08 -3.38 -14.25
CA PRO A 129 -12.77 -4.44 -14.98
C PRO A 129 -11.98 -5.01 -16.16
N LYS A 130 -10.98 -4.26 -16.65
CA LYS A 130 -10.08 -4.68 -17.73
C LYS A 130 -8.81 -5.37 -17.23
N CYS A 131 -8.58 -5.47 -15.92
CA CYS A 131 -7.40 -6.10 -15.37
C CYS A 131 -7.42 -7.62 -15.65
N PRO A 132 -6.40 -8.18 -16.30
CA PRO A 132 -6.31 -9.62 -16.50
C PRO A 132 -6.08 -10.32 -15.15
N ARG A 133 -6.67 -11.51 -14.97
CA ARG A 133 -6.55 -12.29 -13.72
C ARG A 133 -5.10 -12.60 -13.35
N SER A 134 -4.23 -12.76 -14.34
CA SER A 134 -2.79 -13.01 -14.14
C SER A 134 -2.06 -11.84 -13.50
N GLU A 135 -2.65 -10.65 -13.45
CA GLU A 135 -2.03 -9.44 -12.91
C GLU A 135 -2.86 -8.78 -11.81
N ARG A 136 -3.79 -9.53 -11.21
CA ARG A 136 -4.80 -8.99 -10.29
C ARG A 136 -4.24 -8.35 -9.02
N TYR A 137 -3.02 -8.72 -8.61
CA TYR A 137 -2.30 -8.04 -7.55
C TYR A 137 -1.29 -7.08 -8.16
N LYS A 138 -1.22 -5.87 -7.62
CA LYS A 138 -0.23 -4.87 -7.98
C LYS A 138 0.60 -4.54 -6.75
N MET A 139 1.91 -4.48 -6.90
CA MET A 139 2.82 -3.94 -5.90
C MET A 139 3.46 -2.68 -6.48
N ILE A 140 3.33 -1.59 -5.75
CA ILE A 140 4.04 -0.35 -6.01
C ILE A 140 5.13 -0.26 -4.98
N CYS A 141 6.35 0.03 -5.39
CA CYS A 141 7.46 0.23 -4.47
C CYS A 141 8.47 1.20 -5.05
N THR A 142 9.28 1.80 -4.18
CA THR A 142 10.52 2.39 -4.66
C THR A 142 11.52 1.27 -4.84
N TYR A 143 12.13 1.19 -6.02
CA TYR A 143 13.05 0.12 -6.36
C TYR A 143 14.09 0.60 -7.37
N LYS A 144 15.27 -0.02 -7.34
CA LYS A 144 16.25 0.03 -8.42
C LYS A 144 16.62 -1.41 -8.82
N PRO A 145 16.24 -1.87 -10.02
CA PRO A 145 16.70 -3.16 -10.52
C PRO A 145 18.21 -3.15 -10.79
N PRO A 146 18.88 -4.32 -10.76
CA PRO A 146 20.27 -4.46 -11.17
C PRO A 146 20.49 -3.86 -12.57
N GLY A 147 21.40 -2.88 -12.67
CA GLY A 147 21.71 -2.19 -13.93
C GLY A 147 20.62 -1.25 -14.48
N GLY A 148 19.49 -1.08 -13.80
CA GLY A 148 18.41 -0.20 -14.23
C GLY A 148 18.26 1.09 -13.43
N GLU A 149 17.22 1.86 -13.75
CA GLU A 149 16.97 3.18 -13.18
C GLU A 149 16.20 3.11 -11.86
N PRO A 150 16.60 3.89 -10.83
CA PRO A 150 15.85 3.99 -9.59
C PRO A 150 14.56 4.79 -9.81
N GLY A 151 13.46 4.35 -9.21
CA GLY A 151 12.20 5.09 -9.27
C GLY A 151 11.08 4.40 -8.51
N THR A 152 9.85 4.86 -8.76
CA THR A 152 8.65 4.13 -8.34
C THR A 152 8.32 3.10 -9.42
N TRP A 153 8.38 1.83 -9.06
CA TRP A 153 8.11 0.70 -9.95
C TRP A 153 6.75 0.07 -9.62
N VAL A 154 6.12 -0.51 -10.64
CA VAL A 154 4.91 -1.32 -10.51
C VAL A 154 5.24 -2.75 -10.91
N PHE A 155 4.88 -3.69 -10.05
CA PHE A 155 4.94 -5.12 -10.28
C PHE A 155 3.54 -5.71 -10.29
N VAL A 156 3.36 -6.77 -11.06
CA VAL A 156 2.12 -7.52 -11.18
C VAL A 156 2.29 -8.92 -10.64
N SER A 157 1.20 -9.50 -10.14
CA SER A 157 1.16 -10.87 -9.68
C SER A 157 -0.25 -11.45 -9.79
N SER A 158 -0.33 -12.76 -10.02
CA SER A 158 -1.59 -13.51 -10.01
C SER A 158 -1.97 -14.01 -8.62
N ASP A 159 -0.98 -14.23 -7.75
CA ASP A 159 -1.10 -14.84 -6.42
C ASP A 159 -0.70 -13.89 -5.27
N GLY A 160 -0.04 -12.77 -5.58
CA GLY A 160 0.50 -11.82 -4.62
C GLY A 160 1.83 -12.27 -4.00
N VAL A 161 2.45 -13.31 -4.53
CA VAL A 161 3.71 -13.89 -4.04
C VAL A 161 4.79 -13.81 -5.11
N SER A 162 4.46 -14.17 -6.34
CA SER A 162 5.38 -14.15 -7.49
C SER A 162 5.19 -12.84 -8.25
N TRP A 163 6.21 -11.99 -8.26
CA TRP A 163 6.12 -10.63 -8.78
C TRP A 163 6.93 -10.44 -10.07
N GLU A 164 6.28 -9.88 -11.09
CA GLU A 164 6.91 -9.53 -12.37
C GLU A 164 6.80 -8.02 -12.62
N PRO A 165 7.83 -7.35 -13.15
CA PRO A 165 7.76 -5.92 -13.43
C PRO A 165 6.75 -5.65 -14.54
N LEU A 166 5.86 -4.66 -14.34
CA LEU A 166 4.86 -4.26 -15.33
C LEU A 166 5.49 -3.64 -16.60
N SER A 167 6.69 -3.07 -16.46
CA SER A 167 7.44 -2.46 -17.57
C SER A 167 8.95 -2.50 -17.31
N ASN A 168 9.75 -2.12 -18.30
CA ASN A 168 11.21 -2.08 -18.22
C ASN A 168 11.80 -0.75 -17.69
N LYS A 169 10.94 0.18 -17.26
CA LYS A 169 11.33 1.48 -16.71
C LYS A 169 10.48 1.81 -15.47
N PRO A 170 10.92 2.71 -14.57
CA PRO A 170 10.06 3.15 -13.47
C PRO A 170 8.82 3.87 -14.02
N SER A 171 7.68 3.67 -13.35
CA SER A 171 6.40 4.30 -13.72
C SER A 171 6.26 5.74 -13.23
N PHE A 172 7.09 6.10 -12.25
CA PHE A 172 7.15 7.44 -11.70
C PHE A 172 8.50 7.70 -11.04
N ARG A 173 8.75 8.95 -10.65
CA ARG A 173 10.00 9.36 -10.00
C ARG A 173 10.29 8.62 -8.69
N LEU A 174 11.54 8.72 -8.24
CA LEU A 174 12.01 8.20 -6.96
C LEU A 174 11.30 8.85 -5.76
N SER A 175 11.00 8.05 -4.74
CA SER A 175 10.44 8.52 -3.46
C SER A 175 10.96 7.72 -2.26
N ASP A 176 11.09 8.35 -1.10
CA ASP A 176 11.43 7.72 0.19
C ASP A 176 10.19 7.51 1.09
N THR A 177 8.99 7.62 0.50
CA THR A 177 7.70 7.49 1.20
C THR A 177 6.87 6.36 0.62
N ASN A 178 6.03 5.75 1.44
CA ASN A 178 4.98 4.85 0.98
C ASN A 178 3.97 5.62 0.11
N ASN A 179 3.95 5.30 -1.19
CA ASN A 179 2.97 5.80 -2.13
C ASN A 179 1.78 4.83 -2.18
N ILE A 180 0.56 5.36 -2.10
CA ILE A 180 -0.67 4.56 -2.16
C ILE A 180 -1.25 4.68 -3.56
N CYS A 181 -1.67 3.56 -4.14
CA CYS A 181 -2.44 3.57 -5.39
C CYS A 181 -3.54 2.52 -5.35
N PHE A 182 -4.58 2.77 -6.14
CA PHE A 182 -5.67 1.84 -6.38
C PHE A 182 -6.42 2.27 -7.64
N TYR A 183 -7.25 1.38 -8.17
CA TYR A 183 -8.21 1.74 -9.21
C TYR A 183 -9.46 2.37 -8.60
N ASP A 184 -9.76 3.61 -8.96
CA ASP A 184 -10.96 4.31 -8.50
C ASP A 184 -12.12 4.09 -9.48
N ASN A 185 -12.95 3.09 -9.17
CA ASN A 185 -14.14 2.75 -9.96
C ASN A 185 -15.13 3.91 -10.15
N ARG A 186 -15.07 4.97 -9.35
CA ARG A 186 -16.00 6.12 -9.46
C ARG A 186 -15.67 7.00 -10.66
N ILE A 187 -14.39 7.08 -11.02
CA ILE A 187 -13.89 7.88 -12.14
C ILE A 187 -13.33 7.02 -13.27
N GLY A 188 -13.18 5.71 -13.05
CA GLY A 188 -12.68 4.77 -14.06
C GLY A 188 -11.18 4.89 -14.34
N ARG A 189 -10.41 5.41 -13.37
CA ARG A 189 -8.97 5.69 -13.50
C ARG A 189 -8.20 5.16 -12.31
N TYR A 190 -6.90 4.93 -12.49
CA TYR A 190 -6.00 4.73 -11.36
C TYR A 190 -5.75 6.06 -10.66
N VAL A 191 -5.67 6.01 -9.33
CA VAL A 191 -5.37 7.16 -8.49
C VAL A 191 -4.18 6.79 -7.62
N ALA A 192 -3.17 7.66 -7.56
CA ALA A 192 -2.09 7.54 -6.60
C ALA A 192 -2.03 8.76 -5.68
N TYR A 193 -1.81 8.53 -4.39
CA TYR A 193 -1.46 9.56 -3.42
C TYR A 193 0.03 9.46 -3.10
N VAL A 194 0.72 10.57 -3.31
CA VAL A 194 2.18 10.65 -3.22
C VAL A 194 2.60 11.86 -2.41
N ARG A 195 3.81 11.81 -1.85
CA ARG A 195 4.41 12.98 -1.19
C ARG A 195 4.97 13.94 -2.23
N VAL A 196 4.59 15.22 -2.15
CA VAL A 196 5.12 16.31 -2.99
C VAL A 196 5.71 17.44 -2.14
N TRP A 197 6.56 18.27 -2.76
CA TRP A 197 7.16 19.45 -2.15
C TRP A 197 6.63 20.70 -2.83
N ALA A 198 5.89 21.56 -2.11
CA ALA A 198 5.36 22.80 -2.69
C ALA A 198 4.84 23.82 -1.65
N PRO A 199 5.63 24.67 -0.97
CA PRO A 199 7.08 24.65 -0.71
C PRO A 199 7.46 23.78 0.51
N LEU A 200 6.48 23.13 1.14
CA LEU A 200 6.64 22.17 2.23
C LEU A 200 6.12 20.80 1.79
N ARG A 201 6.28 19.79 2.65
CA ARG A 201 5.70 18.46 2.44
C ARG A 201 4.18 18.57 2.36
N LYS A 202 3.62 18.11 1.25
CA LYS A 202 2.18 18.06 0.97
C LYS A 202 1.80 16.70 0.39
N VAL A 203 0.50 16.44 0.32
CA VAL A 203 -0.05 15.29 -0.40
C VAL A 203 -0.40 15.73 -1.83
N GLY A 204 0.23 15.06 -2.79
CA GLY A 204 -0.13 15.13 -4.18
C GLY A 204 -1.02 13.96 -4.56
N ARG A 205 -1.83 14.15 -5.60
CA ARG A 205 -2.68 13.14 -6.21
C ARG A 205 -2.37 13.08 -7.70
N CYS A 206 -2.11 11.89 -8.19
CA CYS A 206 -2.01 11.58 -9.61
C CYS A 206 -3.28 10.85 -10.05
N GLU A 207 -3.76 11.14 -11.26
CA GLU A 207 -4.78 10.34 -11.94
C GLU A 207 -4.23 9.92 -13.29
N PHE A 208 -4.35 8.64 -13.62
CA PHE A 208 -3.80 8.07 -14.85
C PHE A 208 -4.56 6.82 -15.26
N ASP A 209 -4.51 6.49 -16.55
CA ASP A 209 -5.23 5.35 -17.12
C ASP A 209 -4.35 4.11 -17.26
N ASP A 210 -3.02 4.31 -17.35
CA ASP A 210 -2.02 3.25 -17.44
C ASP A 210 -1.07 3.33 -16.23
N LEU A 211 -0.95 2.24 -15.47
CA LEU A 211 -0.06 2.13 -14.30
C LEU A 211 1.42 2.32 -14.66
N LYS A 212 1.79 2.24 -15.95
CA LYS A 212 3.16 2.43 -16.44
C LYS A 212 3.63 3.89 -16.44
N GLU A 213 2.74 4.88 -16.36
CA GLU A 213 3.10 6.30 -16.43
C GLU A 213 2.12 7.16 -15.62
N TRP A 214 2.60 7.75 -14.52
CA TRP A 214 1.71 8.41 -13.56
C TRP A 214 1.44 9.90 -13.85
N GLY A 215 2.13 10.49 -14.82
CA GLY A 215 2.00 11.91 -15.16
C GLY A 215 2.45 12.83 -14.03
N GLU A 216 1.72 13.91 -13.77
CA GLU A 216 2.07 14.89 -12.74
C GLU A 216 1.17 14.82 -11.51
N ALA A 217 1.75 15.08 -10.33
CA ALA A 217 1.03 15.07 -9.07
C ALA A 217 0.45 16.46 -8.77
N GLN A 218 -0.88 16.55 -8.60
CA GLN A 218 -1.58 17.77 -8.21
C GLN A 218 -1.73 17.83 -6.68
N VAL A 219 -1.45 18.99 -6.07
CA VAL A 219 -1.59 19.16 -4.61
C VAL A 219 -3.08 19.09 -4.21
N VAL A 220 -3.44 18.19 -3.31
CA VAL A 220 -4.84 18.00 -2.86
C VAL A 220 -5.07 18.24 -1.37
N PHE A 221 -4.01 18.12 -0.54
CA PHE A 221 -4.06 18.52 0.86
C PHE A 221 -2.94 19.53 1.15
N PRO A 222 -3.23 20.84 1.05
CA PRO A 222 -2.27 21.86 1.41
C PRO A 222 -2.13 21.93 2.94
N THR A 223 -0.90 21.99 3.42
CA THR A 223 -0.63 22.45 4.79
C THR A 223 -0.82 23.97 4.82
N THR A 224 -1.92 24.45 5.40
CA THR A 224 -2.01 25.85 5.80
C THR A 224 -1.21 26.03 7.09
N LYS A 225 -0.40 27.09 7.20
CA LYS A 225 0.16 27.47 8.50
C LYS A 225 -1.00 27.61 9.49
N ARG A 226 -0.92 26.94 10.64
CA ARG A 226 -1.74 27.31 11.80
C ARG A 226 -1.41 28.77 12.12
N THR A 227 -2.35 29.68 11.89
CA THR A 227 -2.36 31.01 12.50
C THR A 227 -2.73 30.89 13.96
#